data_AF-A0A6A4B7G2-F1
#
_entry.id   AF-A0A6A4B7G2-F1
#
_cell.length_a   1.000
_cell.length_b   1.000
_cell.length_c   1.000
_cell.angle_alpha   90.00
_cell.angle_beta   90.00
_cell.angle_gamma   90.00
#
_symmetry.space_group_name_H-M   'P 1'
#
loop_
_entity.id
_entity.type
_entity.pdbx_description
1 polymer ?
#
loop_
_entity_poly.entity_id
_entity_poly.type
_entity_poly.pdbx_seq_one_letter_code
_entity_poly.pdbx_strand_id
1 'polypeptide(L)' 'MHWLSDCPKASDAKKVTLRLKLREASKARGSRVKRLKRLMPAASRTVTINGVLELPCCPDSGSDHTVISRKH' A
#
# COMPACT_ATOMS: atom_id res chain seq x y z
N MET A 1 -2.60 14.65 13.88
CA MET A 1 -1.91 13.39 13.53
C MET A 1 -0.46 13.70 13.19
N HIS A 2 0.51 13.15 13.92
CA HIS A 2 1.95 13.31 13.62
C HIS A 2 2.57 11.95 13.31
N TRP A 3 3.63 11.91 12.50
CA TRP A 3 4.33 10.66 12.21
C TRP A 3 5.18 10.22 13.40
N LEU A 4 5.41 8.90 13.52
CA LEU A 4 6.26 8.36 14.57
C LEU A 4 7.71 8.87 14.49
N SER A 5 8.20 9.18 13.28
CA SER A 5 9.50 9.84 13.07
C SER A 5 9.57 11.18 13.79
N ASP A 6 8.50 11.94 13.69
CA ASP A 6 8.41 13.34 14.13
C ASP A 6 7.88 13.43 15.55
N CYS A 7 7.69 12.31 16.24
CA CYS A 7 7.19 12.29 17.61
C CYS A 7 8.25 12.86 18.56
N PRO A 8 7.98 13.99 19.24
CA PRO A 8 8.93 14.59 20.16
C PRO A 8 8.95 13.87 21.53
N LYS A 9 7.91 13.09 21.84
CA LYS A 9 7.73 12.40 23.13
C LYS A 9 8.42 11.03 23.19
N ALA A 10 8.68 10.41 22.05
CA ALA A 10 9.29 9.09 21.98
C ALA A 10 10.80 9.23 21.79
N SER A 11 11.59 8.54 22.63
CA SER A 11 13.02 8.39 22.37
C SER A 11 13.26 7.56 21.10
N ASP A 12 14.42 7.70 20.49
CA ASP A 12 14.73 6.99 19.24
C ASP A 12 14.71 5.47 19.44
N ALA A 13 15.18 4.97 20.57
CA ALA A 13 15.07 3.56 20.94
C ALA A 13 13.59 3.10 20.97
N LYS A 14 12.69 3.88 21.59
CA LYS A 14 11.25 3.58 21.62
C LYS A 14 10.65 3.62 20.22
N LYS A 15 11.04 4.59 19.38
CA LYS A 15 10.59 4.67 17.98
C LYS A 15 11.00 3.42 17.19
N VAL A 16 12.22 2.92 17.38
CA VAL A 16 12.71 1.68 16.74
C VAL A 16 11.88 0.48 17.20
N THR A 17 11.68 0.30 18.51
CA THR A 17 10.86 -0.80 19.04
C THR A 17 9.43 -0.76 18.52
N LEU A 18 8.83 0.43 18.44
CA LEU A 18 7.47 0.60 17.90
C LEU A 18 7.39 0.24 16.41
N ARG A 19 8.39 0.61 15.60
CA ARG A 19 8.47 0.20 14.18
C ARG A 19 8.57 -1.31 14.03
N LEU A 20 9.37 -1.97 14.86
CA LEU A 20 9.48 -3.44 14.86
C LEU A 20 8.14 -4.10 15.20
N LYS A 21 7.46 -3.66 16.26
CA LYS A 21 6.13 -4.16 16.64
C LYS A 21 5.11 -3.97 15.52
N LEU A 22 5.13 -2.82 14.84
CA LEU A 22 4.24 -2.56 13.71
C LEU A 22 4.51 -3.52 12.54
N ARG A 23 5.79 -3.80 12.25
CA ARG A 23 6.18 -4.75 11.19
C ARG A 23 5.71 -6.16 11.52
N GLU A 24 5.92 -6.62 12.75
CA GLU A 24 5.49 -7.97 13.15
C GLU A 24 3.96 -8.10 13.16
N ALA A 25 3.23 -7.08 13.63
CA ALA A 25 1.78 -7.05 13.52
C ALA A 25 1.30 -7.08 12.06
N SER A 26 2.00 -6.40 11.15
CA SER A 26 1.69 -6.44 9.72
C SER A 26 1.92 -7.82 9.11
N LYS A 27 2.97 -8.54 9.52
CA LYS A 27 3.22 -9.91 9.08
C LYS A 27 2.16 -10.88 9.63
N ALA A 28 1.83 -10.75 10.92
CA ALA A 28 0.86 -11.62 11.59
C ALA A 28 -0.56 -11.47 11.04
N ARG A 29 -0.93 -10.30 10.52
CA ARG A 29 -2.24 -10.09 9.88
C ARG A 29 -2.46 -10.96 8.65
N GLY A 30 -1.41 -11.49 8.02
CA GLY A 30 -1.50 -12.40 6.87
C GLY A 30 -2.10 -11.81 5.59
N SER A 31 -2.78 -10.67 5.68
CA SER A 31 -3.48 -10.02 4.56
C SER A 31 -2.48 -9.50 3.53
N ARG A 32 -2.66 -9.93 2.29
CA ARG A 32 -1.89 -9.44 1.13
C ARG A 32 -2.42 -8.06 0.78
N VAL A 33 -1.71 -7.01 1.20
CA VAL A 33 -2.13 -5.62 0.93
C VAL A 33 -1.40 -5.05 -0.28
N LYS A 34 -2.14 -4.61 -1.29
CA LYS A 34 -1.59 -3.81 -2.41
C LYS A 34 -1.63 -2.34 -2.03
N ARG A 35 -0.47 -1.69 -2.00
CA ARG A 35 -0.39 -0.23 -1.87
C ARG A 35 -0.55 0.40 -3.25
N LEU A 36 -1.68 1.06 -3.49
CA LEU A 36 -1.87 1.85 -4.70
C LEU A 36 -1.15 3.19 -4.51
N LYS A 37 -0.05 3.44 -5.26
CA LYS A 37 0.44 4.81 -5.46
C LYS A 37 -0.62 5.52 -6.32
N ARG A 38 -0.95 6.77 -5.94
CA ARG A 38 -2.00 7.61 -6.58
C ARG A 38 -1.84 7.74 -8.11
N LEU A 39 -0.62 7.55 -8.58
CA LEU A 39 -0.28 7.38 -9.98
C LEU A 39 -0.14 5.88 -10.24
N MET A 40 -1.24 5.24 -10.62
CA MET A 40 -1.08 4.01 -11.41
C MET A 40 -0.29 4.42 -12.65
N PRO A 41 0.82 3.75 -13.00
CA PRO A 41 1.38 3.91 -14.34
C PRO A 41 0.25 3.71 -15.33
N ALA A 42 0.25 4.44 -16.45
CA ALA A 42 -0.61 4.08 -17.57
C ALA A 42 -0.46 2.58 -17.78
N ALA A 43 -1.56 1.83 -17.72
CA ALA A 43 -1.49 0.38 -17.77
C ALA A 43 -0.67 0.01 -18.99
N SER A 44 0.44 -0.71 -18.79
CA SER A 44 1.31 -1.14 -19.89
C SER A 44 0.60 -2.13 -20.83
N ARG A 45 -0.63 -2.54 -20.48
CA ARG A 45 -1.43 -3.53 -21.16
C ARG A 45 -2.88 -3.08 -21.20
N THR A 46 -3.53 -3.22 -22.34
CA THR A 46 -4.97 -2.99 -22.51
C THR A 46 -5.70 -4.34 -22.62
N VAL A 47 -7.01 -4.34 -22.38
CA VAL A 47 -7.90 -5.49 -22.60
C VAL A 47 -9.11 -5.01 -23.40
N THR A 48 -9.56 -5.84 -24.35
CA THR A 48 -10.77 -5.56 -25.12
C THR A 48 -11.96 -6.32 -24.55
N ILE A 49 -12.94 -5.61 -24.02
CA ILE A 49 -14.21 -6.17 -23.54
C ILE A 49 -15.15 -6.34 -24.74
N ASN A 50 -15.62 -7.57 -24.94
CA ASN A 50 -16.57 -7.95 -25.99
C ASN A 50 -16.12 -7.59 -27.42
N GLY A 51 -14.83 -7.37 -27.66
CA GLY A 51 -14.30 -6.94 -28.96
C GLY A 51 -14.58 -5.47 -29.32
N VAL A 52 -15.24 -4.70 -28.45
CA VAL A 52 -15.73 -3.34 -28.77
C VAL A 52 -15.06 -2.26 -27.93
N LEU A 53 -14.76 -2.54 -26.66
CA LEU A 53 -14.26 -1.52 -25.72
C LEU A 53 -12.87 -1.88 -25.22
N GLU A 54 -11.87 -1.08 -25.60
CA GLU A 54 -10.49 -1.23 -25.13
C GLU A 54 -10.27 -0.40 -23.85
N LEU A 55 -9.80 -1.06 -22.77
CA LEU A 55 -9.55 -0.44 -21.48
C LEU A 55 -8.14 -0.77 -20.95
N PRO A 56 -7.52 0.15 -20.19
CA PRO A 56 -6.33 -0.15 -19.40
C PRO A 56 -6.53 -1.36 -18.46
N CYS A 57 -5.65 -2.35 -18.53
CA CYS A 57 -5.66 -3.51 -17.65
C CYS A 57 -4.94 -3.20 -16.34
N CYS A 58 -5.63 -3.31 -15.20
CA CYS A 58 -4.97 -3.38 -13.90
C CYS A 58 -4.91 -4.84 -13.45
N PRO A 59 -3.75 -5.51 -13.50
CA PRO A 59 -3.64 -6.88 -13.03
C PRO A 59 -4.04 -6.97 -11.56
N ASP A 60 -4.83 -7.99 -11.24
CA ASP A 60 -5.02 -8.38 -9.85
C ASP A 60 -3.68 -8.88 -9.30
N SER A 61 -3.22 -8.27 -8.21
CA SER A 61 -1.99 -8.67 -7.52
C SER A 61 -2.21 -9.86 -6.57
N GLY A 62 -3.44 -10.39 -6.50
CA GLY A 62 -3.86 -11.38 -5.50
C GLY A 62 -3.84 -10.78 -4.11
N SER A 63 -4.20 -9.50 -3.99
CA SER A 63 -4.23 -8.78 -2.72
C SER A 63 -5.63 -8.81 -2.14
N ASP A 64 -5.76 -9.21 -0.88
CA ASP A 64 -7.04 -9.22 -0.15
C ASP A 64 -7.58 -7.80 0.05
N HIS A 65 -6.68 -6.81 0.18
CA HIS A 65 -7.05 -5.42 0.43
C HIS A 65 -6.21 -4.45 -0.41
N THR A 66 -6.85 -3.38 -0.87
CA THR A 66 -6.19 -2.25 -1.54
C THR A 66 -6.15 -1.05 -0.60
N VAL A 67 -4.96 -0.48 -0.39
CA VAL A 67 -4.78 0.72 0.45
C VAL A 67 -4.26 1.87 -0.41
N ILE A 68 -5.00 2.98 -0.43
CA ILE A 68 -4.65 4.21 -1.14
C ILE A 68 -4.10 5.23 -0.13
N SER A 69 -2.82 5.60 -0.29
CA SER A 69 -2.17 6.59 0.59
C SER A 69 -2.55 8.01 0.19
N ARG A 70 -3.14 8.80 1.11
CA ARG A 70 -3.51 10.21 0.84
C ARG A 70 -2.34 11.20 0.93
N LYS A 71 -1.18 10.81 1.46
CA LYS A 71 0.08 11.58 1.43
C LYS A 71 1.28 10.61 1.39
N HIS A 72 2.40 11.09 0.84
CA HIS A 72 3.67 10.37 0.74
C HIS A 72 4.42 10.40 2.07
#